data_AF-Q6D6N3-F1
#
_entry.id   AF-Q6D6N3-F1
#
_cell.length_a   1.000
_cell.length_b   1.000
_cell.length_c   1.000
_cell.angle_alpha   90.00
_cell.angle_beta   90.00
_cell.angle_gamma   90.00
#
_symmetry.space_group_name_H-M   'P 1'
#
loop_
_entity.id
_entity.type
_entity.pdbx_description
1 polymer ?
#
loop_
_entity_poly.entity_id
_entity_poly.type
_entity_poly.pdbx_seq_one_letter_code
_entity_poly.pdbx_strand_id
1 'polypeptide(L)'
;MKKLSESDRKNIAAVSASIFIGNRSDANTLRIYVDILSRLNIDDFAYAITCLYEIYEKKKIPFHKEEKIKFVIAVLTILKDIEGIDFDEYKRRLLHAISGAYKGDKYLVRDNGYHMPLYGWDS
;
A
#
# COMPACT_ATOMS: atom_id res chain seq x y z
N MET A 1 25.32 -5.53 -4.79
CA MET A 1 23.98 -5.07 -5.19
C MET A 1 23.81 -3.64 -4.69
N LYS A 2 23.53 -2.67 -5.57
CA LYS A 2 23.32 -1.26 -5.19
C LYS A 2 21.97 -1.18 -4.47
N LYS A 3 21.94 -0.73 -3.20
CA LYS A 3 20.70 -0.56 -2.44
C LYS A 3 19.88 0.54 -3.13
N LEU A 4 18.62 0.27 -3.48
CA LEU A 4 17.72 1.27 -4.03
C LEU A 4 17.60 2.44 -3.05
N SER A 5 17.63 3.67 -3.55
CA SER A 5 17.36 4.83 -2.71
C SER A 5 15.89 4.85 -2.28
N GLU A 6 15.56 5.64 -1.27
CA GLU A 6 14.17 5.79 -0.83
C GLU A 6 13.28 6.39 -1.92
N SER A 7 13.78 7.36 -2.67
CA SER A 7 13.06 7.95 -3.80
C SER A 7 12.81 6.92 -4.91
N ASP A 8 13.77 6.02 -5.18
CA ASP A 8 13.57 4.93 -6.15
C ASP A 8 12.44 3.99 -5.71
N ARG A 9 12.38 3.63 -4.41
CA ARG A 9 11.33 2.75 -3.87
C ARG A 9 9.95 3.43 -3.92
N LYS A 10 9.88 4.71 -3.56
CA LYS A 10 8.65 5.52 -3.68
C LYS A 10 8.17 5.63 -5.13
N ASN A 11 9.10 5.84 -6.08
CA ASN A 11 8.79 5.86 -7.51
C ASN A 11 8.26 4.50 -8.02
N ILE A 12 8.90 3.39 -7.63
CA ILE A 12 8.44 2.05 -7.99
C ILE A 12 7.03 1.78 -7.44
N ALA A 13 6.76 2.18 -6.20
CA ALA A 13 5.44 2.07 -5.60
C ALA A 13 4.36 2.85 -6.38
N ALA A 14 4.64 4.11 -6.74
CA ALA A 14 3.71 4.94 -7.50
C ALA A 14 3.46 4.43 -8.94
N VAL A 15 4.53 3.98 -9.61
CA VAL A 15 4.46 3.44 -10.98
C VAL A 15 3.70 2.11 -11.00
N SER A 16 4.03 1.19 -10.09
CA SER A 16 3.37 -0.12 -10.01
C SER A 16 1.87 0.01 -9.69
N ALA A 17 1.49 0.90 -8.76
CA ALA A 17 0.09 1.20 -8.48
C ALA A 17 -0.65 1.81 -9.69
N SER A 18 0.03 2.68 -10.44
CA SER A 18 -0.54 3.27 -11.67
C SER A 18 -0.80 2.23 -12.76
N ILE A 19 0.15 1.29 -12.95
CA ILE A 19 0.04 0.17 -13.90
C ILE A 19 -1.11 -0.76 -13.47
N PHE A 20 -1.19 -1.08 -12.17
CA PHE A 20 -2.27 -1.92 -11.63
C PHE A 20 -3.64 -1.32 -11.92
N ILE A 21 -3.86 -0.04 -11.61
CA ILE A 21 -5.15 0.63 -11.86
C ILE A 21 -5.49 0.69 -13.35
N GLY A 22 -4.47 0.86 -14.21
CA GLY A 22 -4.63 0.89 -15.67
C GLY A 22 -5.04 -0.46 -16.26
N ASN A 23 -4.64 -1.57 -15.63
CA ASN A 23 -4.88 -2.93 -16.11
C ASN A 23 -5.73 -3.76 -15.12
N ARG A 24 -6.56 -3.12 -14.30
CA ARG A 24 -7.26 -3.77 -13.17
C ARG A 24 -8.24 -4.87 -13.56
N SER A 25 -8.65 -4.95 -14.83
CA SER A 25 -9.50 -6.02 -15.36
C SER A 25 -8.72 -7.31 -15.65
N ASP A 26 -7.39 -7.26 -15.71
CA ASP A 26 -6.53 -8.41 -15.92
C ASP A 26 -6.13 -9.06 -14.57
N ALA A 27 -6.47 -10.33 -14.41
CA ALA A 27 -6.14 -11.10 -13.21
C ALA A 27 -4.63 -11.25 -12.99
N ASN A 28 -3.83 -11.30 -14.06
CA ASN A 28 -2.37 -11.38 -13.93
C ASN A 28 -1.78 -10.11 -13.33
N THR A 29 -2.37 -8.95 -13.65
CA THR A 29 -1.95 -7.65 -13.10
C THR A 29 -2.13 -7.60 -11.58
N LEU A 30 -3.24 -8.11 -11.03
CA LEU A 30 -3.42 -8.21 -9.57
C LEU A 30 -2.32 -9.08 -8.94
N ARG A 31 -2.04 -10.25 -9.52
CA ARG A 31 -1.01 -11.16 -9.01
C ARG A 31 0.37 -10.50 -8.99
N ILE A 32 0.75 -9.84 -10.08
CA ILE A 32 2.05 -9.14 -10.19
C ILE A 32 2.15 -8.03 -9.14
N TYR A 33 1.09 -7.24 -8.99
CA TYR A 33 1.11 -6.12 -8.04
C TYR A 33 1.21 -6.61 -6.59
N VAL A 34 0.48 -7.67 -6.24
CA VAL A 34 0.54 -8.31 -4.91
C VAL A 34 1.92 -8.92 -4.64
N ASP A 35 2.55 -9.56 -5.63
CA ASP A 35 3.93 -10.06 -5.54
C ASP A 35 4.93 -8.92 -5.29
N ILE A 36 4.79 -7.77 -5.95
CA ILE A 36 5.60 -6.58 -5.68
C ILE A 36 5.43 -6.13 -4.23
N LEU A 37 4.19 -5.98 -3.75
CA LEU A 37 3.89 -5.55 -2.38
C LEU A 37 4.51 -6.47 -1.32
N SER A 38 4.47 -7.79 -1.57
CA SER A 38 4.98 -8.81 -0.64
C SER A 38 6.49 -8.71 -0.37
N ARG A 39 7.24 -8.07 -1.26
CA ARG A 39 8.70 -7.92 -1.18
C ARG A 39 9.13 -6.62 -0.51
N LEU A 40 8.18 -5.75 -0.19
CA LEU A 40 8.46 -4.47 0.44
C LEU A 40 8.59 -4.66 1.95
N ASN A 41 9.48 -3.88 2.57
CA ASN A 41 9.42 -3.71 4.02
C ASN A 41 8.11 -2.99 4.41
N ILE A 42 7.85 -2.93 5.70
CA ILE A 42 6.57 -2.51 6.25
C ILE A 42 6.21 -1.05 5.93
N ASP A 43 7.22 -0.16 5.86
CA ASP A 43 7.03 1.26 5.57
C ASP A 43 6.79 1.48 4.07
N ASP A 44 7.60 0.86 3.22
CA ASP A 44 7.44 0.91 1.77
C ASP A 44 6.10 0.27 1.33
N PHE A 45 5.70 -0.82 1.99
CA PHE A 45 4.41 -1.48 1.80
C PHE A 45 3.25 -0.52 2.09
N ALA A 46 3.26 0.09 3.28
CA ALA A 46 2.21 1.00 3.72
C ALA A 46 2.09 2.23 2.79
N TYR A 47 3.23 2.77 2.38
CA TYR A 47 3.32 3.83 1.38
C TYR A 47 2.72 3.40 0.04
N ALA A 48 3.04 2.20 -0.45
CA ALA A 48 2.54 1.71 -1.73
C ALA A 48 1.00 1.54 -1.74
N ILE A 49 0.39 1.02 -0.67
CA ILE A 49 -1.07 0.92 -0.56
C ILE A 49 -1.71 2.32 -0.50
N THR A 50 -1.05 3.27 0.18
CA THR A 50 -1.51 4.66 0.23
C THR A 50 -1.50 5.29 -1.15
N CYS A 51 -0.40 5.15 -1.91
CA CYS A 51 -0.32 5.63 -3.28
C CYS A 51 -1.40 5.02 -4.17
N LEU A 52 -1.66 3.71 -4.04
CA LEU A 52 -2.74 3.06 -4.76
C LEU A 52 -4.08 3.77 -4.51
N TYR A 53 -4.43 3.99 -3.25
CA TYR A 53 -5.68 4.64 -2.89
C TYR A 53 -5.75 6.08 -3.41
N GLU A 54 -4.68 6.86 -3.24
CA GLU A 54 -4.59 8.22 -3.76
C GLU A 54 -4.74 8.29 -5.29
N ILE A 55 -4.25 7.28 -6.04
CA ILE A 55 -4.43 7.22 -7.49
C ILE A 55 -5.90 6.91 -7.86
N TYR A 56 -6.59 6.03 -7.12
CA TYR A 56 -8.03 5.81 -7.32
C TYR A 56 -8.81 7.12 -7.18
N GLU A 57 -8.52 7.90 -6.13
CA GLU A 57 -9.15 9.20 -5.89
C GLU A 57 -8.80 10.22 -6.97
N LYS A 58 -7.51 10.36 -7.30
CA LYS A 58 -7.04 11.29 -8.32
C LYS A 58 -7.67 11.03 -9.69
N LYS A 59 -7.82 9.75 -10.05
CA LYS A 59 -8.46 9.34 -11.31
C LYS A 59 -9.99 9.36 -11.24
N LYS A 60 -10.59 9.70 -10.08
CA LYS A 60 -12.04 9.64 -9.82
C LYS A 60 -12.63 8.28 -10.16
N ILE A 61 -11.85 7.21 -9.94
CA ILE A 61 -12.27 5.84 -10.16
C ILE A 61 -12.84 5.34 -8.83
N PRO A 62 -14.09 4.85 -8.79
CA PRO A 62 -14.62 4.25 -7.58
C PRO A 62 -13.85 2.96 -7.29
N PHE A 63 -13.30 2.85 -6.08
CA PHE A 63 -12.73 1.59 -5.60
C PHE A 63 -13.84 0.79 -4.91
N HIS A 64 -14.50 -0.07 -5.68
CA HIS A 64 -15.71 -0.75 -5.21
C HIS A 64 -15.42 -1.75 -4.08
N LYS A 65 -16.42 -2.00 -3.23
CA LYS A 65 -16.29 -2.90 -2.07
C LYS A 65 -15.77 -4.29 -2.47
N GLU A 66 -16.26 -4.86 -3.58
CA GLU A 66 -15.83 -6.17 -4.05
C GLU A 66 -14.37 -6.17 -4.51
N GLU A 67 -13.93 -5.15 -5.23
CA GLU A 67 -12.53 -5.00 -5.65
C GLU A 67 -11.61 -4.84 -4.43
N LYS A 68 -12.03 -4.04 -3.44
CA LYS A 68 -11.30 -3.89 -2.17
C LYS A 68 -11.15 -5.23 -1.45
N ILE A 69 -12.22 -6.01 -1.35
CA ILE A 69 -12.19 -7.32 -0.69
C ILE A 69 -11.26 -8.27 -1.45
N LYS A 70 -11.38 -8.37 -2.77
CA LYS A 70 -10.51 -9.21 -3.61
C LYS A 70 -9.04 -8.83 -3.43
N PHE A 71 -8.74 -7.53 -3.46
CA PHE A 71 -7.40 -7.01 -3.24
C PHE A 71 -6.86 -7.37 -1.85
N VAL A 72 -7.63 -7.10 -0.80
CA VAL A 72 -7.23 -7.40 0.59
C VAL A 72 -6.98 -8.89 0.78
N ILE A 73 -7.87 -9.75 0.28
CA ILE A 73 -7.68 -11.21 0.37
C ILE A 73 -6.40 -11.64 -0.34
N ALA A 74 -6.14 -11.13 -1.55
CA ALA A 74 -4.94 -11.50 -2.30
C ALA A 74 -3.66 -11.09 -1.56
N VAL A 75 -3.61 -9.86 -1.02
CA VAL A 75 -2.45 -9.38 -0.25
C VAL A 75 -2.26 -10.17 1.05
N LEU A 76 -3.33 -10.41 1.83
CA LEU A 76 -3.22 -11.17 3.06
C LEU A 76 -2.81 -12.63 2.83
N THR A 77 -3.25 -13.22 1.72
CA THR A 77 -2.87 -14.58 1.35
C THR A 77 -1.37 -14.67 1.11
N ILE A 78 -0.79 -13.79 0.29
CA ILE A 78 0.65 -13.85 -0.01
C ILE A 78 1.50 -13.56 1.23
N LEU A 79 1.08 -12.61 2.06
CA LEU A 79 1.84 -12.22 3.26
C LEU A 79 1.88 -13.34 4.29
N LYS A 80 0.79 -14.11 4.43
CA LYS A 80 0.70 -15.22 5.38
C LYS A 80 1.75 -16.31 5.10
N ASP A 81 2.15 -16.45 3.85
CA ASP A 81 3.10 -17.47 3.41
C ASP A 81 4.57 -17.04 3.54
N ILE A 82 4.85 -15.80 4.00
CA ILE A 82 6.22 -15.30 4.17
C ILE A 82 6.69 -15.57 5.59
N GLU A 83 7.75 -16.36 5.73
CA GLU A 83 8.37 -16.59 7.04
C GLU A 83 9.08 -15.33 7.56
N GLY A 84 8.94 -15.07 8.87
CA GLY A 84 9.68 -14.00 9.56
C GLY A 84 9.13 -12.59 9.39
N ILE A 85 8.00 -12.40 8.71
CA ILE A 85 7.34 -11.08 8.65
C ILE A 85 6.45 -10.84 9.88
N ASP A 86 6.24 -9.56 10.22
CA ASP A 86 5.20 -9.14 11.16
C ASP A 86 3.83 -9.08 10.45
N PHE A 87 3.21 -10.24 10.25
CA PHE A 87 1.96 -10.36 9.50
C PHE A 87 0.84 -9.44 10.04
N ASP A 88 0.72 -9.32 11.36
CA ASP A 88 -0.33 -8.52 11.99
C ASP A 88 -0.14 -7.03 11.74
N GLU A 89 1.10 -6.55 11.77
CA GLU A 89 1.40 -5.16 11.43
C GLU A 89 1.15 -4.86 9.95
N TYR A 90 1.55 -5.75 9.03
CA TYR A 90 1.23 -5.58 7.60
C TYR A 90 -0.28 -5.57 7.36
N LYS A 91 -1.03 -6.49 7.99
CA LYS A 91 -2.49 -6.54 7.93
C LYS A 91 -3.11 -5.25 8.48
N ARG A 92 -2.62 -4.74 9.60
CA ARG A 92 -3.08 -3.49 10.21
C ARG A 92 -2.91 -2.32 9.25
N ARG A 93 -1.72 -2.15 8.66
CA ARG A 93 -1.43 -1.09 7.70
C ARG A 93 -2.26 -1.20 6.42
N LEU A 94 -2.44 -2.42 5.88
CA LEU A 94 -3.29 -2.66 4.72
C LEU A 94 -4.74 -2.20 4.97
N LEU A 95 -5.36 -2.65 6.06
CA LEU A 95 -6.75 -2.32 6.38
C LEU A 95 -6.93 -0.83 6.67
N HIS A 96 -5.94 -0.24 7.35
CA HIS A 96 -5.95 1.17 7.68
C HIS A 96 -5.83 2.06 6.42
N ALA A 97 -5.05 1.66 5.42
CA ALA A 97 -4.98 2.36 4.14
C ALA A 97 -6.26 2.18 3.29
N ILE A 98 -6.76 0.94 3.15
CA ILE A 98 -7.93 0.62 2.31
C ILE A 98 -9.24 1.22 2.84
N SER A 99 -9.34 1.40 4.17
CA SER A 99 -10.46 2.10 4.82
C SER A 99 -10.42 3.61 4.61
N GLY A 100 -9.31 4.17 4.12
CA GLY A 100 -9.10 5.62 4.02
C GLY A 100 -8.72 6.28 5.36
N ALA A 101 -8.62 5.51 6.44
CA ALA A 101 -8.30 6.02 7.77
C ALA A 101 -6.88 6.60 7.85
N TYR A 102 -5.97 6.18 6.96
CA TYR A 102 -4.62 6.77 6.81
C TYR A 102 -4.62 8.29 6.60
N LYS A 103 -5.72 8.86 6.08
CA LYS A 103 -5.87 10.30 5.94
C LYS A 103 -5.93 10.99 7.30
N GLY A 104 -6.60 10.36 8.26
CA GLY A 104 -6.66 10.83 9.65
C GLY A 104 -5.26 10.95 10.23
N ASP A 105 -4.40 9.96 10.00
CA ASP A 105 -3.01 9.98 10.43
C ASP A 105 -2.21 11.09 9.75
N LYS A 106 -2.39 11.30 8.43
CA LYS A 106 -1.75 12.40 7.68
C LYS A 106 -2.11 13.79 8.24
N TYR A 107 -3.29 13.94 8.84
CA TYR A 107 -3.76 15.19 9.46
C TYR A 107 -3.46 15.28 10.97
N LEU A 108 -3.46 14.16 11.71
CA LEU A 108 -3.09 14.10 13.13
C LEU A 108 -1.60 14.34 13.38
N VAL A 109 -0.76 13.97 12.42
CA VAL A 109 0.69 14.21 12.43
C VAL A 109 1.06 15.70 12.39
N ARG A 110 0.19 16.56 11.85
CA ARG A 110 0.44 18.01 11.84
C ARG A 110 0.30 18.66 13.22
N ASP A 111 -0.48 18.06 14.12
CA ASP A 111 -0.92 18.74 15.34
C ASP A 111 -0.47 18.08 16.67
N ASN A 112 -0.05 16.82 16.74
CA ASN A 112 0.28 16.18 18.05
C ASN A 112 1.52 15.26 18.03
N GLY A 113 2.67 15.84 18.39
CA GLY A 113 4.02 15.23 18.36
C GLY A 113 4.34 14.09 19.34
N TYR A 114 3.48 13.09 19.50
CA TYR A 114 3.76 11.91 20.35
C TYR A 114 3.42 10.53 19.75
N HIS A 115 2.81 10.45 18.57
CA HIS A 115 2.58 9.17 17.89
C HIS A 115 3.44 9.05 16.63
N MET A 116 4.31 8.03 16.62
CA MET A 116 5.06 7.65 15.42
C MET A 116 4.04 7.27 14.33
N PRO A 117 4.08 7.86 13.13
CA PRO A 117 3.02 7.65 12.16
C PRO A 117 3.06 6.25 11.58
N LEU A 118 1.87 5.75 11.23
CA LEU A 118 1.71 4.47 10.54
C LEU A 118 2.20 4.49 9.08
N TYR A 119 2.40 5.68 8.53
CA TYR A 119 2.94 5.93 7.20
C TYR A 119 4.03 6.99 7.32
N GLY A 120 5.25 6.63 6.89
CA GLY A 120 6.50 7.34 7.18
C GLY A 120 6.45 8.88 7.17
N TRP A 121 7.29 9.47 8.02
CA TRP A 121 7.55 10.91 8.04
C TRP A 121 8.36 11.40 6.83
N ASP A 122 8.05 12.67 6.57
CA ASP A 122 8.79 13.78 5.95
C ASP A 122 9.01 13.90 4.44
N SER A 123 8.41 15.02 4.00
CA SER A 123 8.88 16.08 3.08
C SER A 123 8.85 15.83 1.58
#